data_AF-A0A819Z570-F1
#
_entry.id   AF-A0A819Z570-F1
#
_cell.length_a   1.000
_cell.length_b   1.000
_cell.length_c   1.000
_cell.angle_alpha   90.00
_cell.angle_beta   90.00
_cell.angle_gamma   90.00
#
_symmetry.space_group_name_H-M   'P 1'
#
loop_
_entity.id
_entity.type
_entity.pdbx_description
1 polymer ?
#
loop_
_entity_poly.entity_id
_entity_poly.type
_entity_poly.pdbx_seq_one_letter_code
_entity_poly.pdbx_strand_id
1 'polypeptide(L)'
;MSPVSTSASFNGGSGSLTARRNGTNYRYRTVNAQSEVDETLFGAPHRLETAAQMRAERQQNDNKQNENTTKQTVPVKKEIVRHITKDLIRDIVVPEDKTSSSVIIDSATYERLAHAARNRPKDVRENEFRESIRLRDSIDTELDRRKKAIQGYDQQRRKNAPLDDIEQEAKEEAEYMLKRANDLRQEQEDEVKHLNELILNAKCHAIRDAQVLEKRQIKKEMTDEAQRLDMMMEIERLNALKIQEEIELRRHLQNKQGASMVMKQIEENEKDKLLKEEAREQENMAMLEYMEKLQEKDSEEYLKRKDSQKKLAQELLKANTDIEEQRAFRRQHDRLADLAILEFQKAKAAREAAQEAEIERKRAEKEKEVARLRVQQERARDLQADKDALRARREQERREREWREKEKLGVVKKKQLEEEMRFARDWQIRNKEHHLATEAARERAEFERVLKAQLAQAEKDRNQQVERVTKRNKFANDLRDQIIRHEKQKVEERTAFFDEGARLDEQARLRRMRLDEIKTQKLNDLRRAGVPEKYCADIERKIHITAHSNNDRTTNTSAVH
;
A
#
# COMPACT_ATOMS: atom_id res chain seq x y z
N MET A 1 -4.04 -34.20 -86.39
CA MET A 1 -5.46 -34.61 -86.49
C MET A 1 -6.33 -33.55 -85.81
N SER A 2 -7.63 -33.57 -86.08
CA SER A 2 -8.52 -32.40 -85.89
C SER A 2 -9.04 -32.20 -84.46
N PRO A 3 -9.54 -30.99 -84.11
CA PRO A 3 -9.95 -30.62 -82.75
C PRO A 3 -11.48 -30.57 -82.56
N VAL A 4 -11.91 -30.34 -81.32
CA VAL A 4 -13.18 -29.68 -80.92
C VAL A 4 -12.78 -28.74 -79.77
N SER A 5 -12.92 -27.40 -79.78
CA SER A 5 -14.04 -26.49 -80.13
C SER A 5 -15.13 -26.48 -79.02
N THR A 6 -15.90 -25.41 -78.76
CA THR A 6 -16.14 -24.16 -79.53
C THR A 6 -16.69 -23.03 -78.62
N SER A 7 -16.39 -21.75 -78.96
CA SER A 7 -17.25 -20.54 -78.76
C SER A 7 -17.75 -20.15 -77.34
N ALA A 8 -18.16 -18.90 -77.04
CA ALA A 8 -18.27 -17.64 -77.81
C ALA A 8 -17.73 -16.49 -76.91
N SER A 9 -17.00 -15.45 -77.38
CA SER A 9 -17.46 -14.28 -78.18
C SER A 9 -18.48 -13.40 -77.41
N PHE A 10 -18.39 -12.06 -77.42
CA PHE A 10 -18.17 -11.20 -78.59
C PHE A 10 -17.31 -9.93 -78.34
N ASN A 11 -17.02 -9.23 -79.45
CA ASN A 11 -16.18 -8.01 -79.66
C ASN A 11 -16.42 -6.84 -78.67
N GLY A 12 -15.55 -5.83 -78.54
CA GLY A 12 -14.29 -5.41 -79.20
C GLY A 12 -14.00 -3.93 -78.83
N GLY A 13 -12.94 -3.22 -79.26
CA GLY A 13 -11.76 -3.54 -80.08
C GLY A 13 -10.96 -2.25 -80.39
N SER A 14 -9.63 -2.35 -80.59
CA SER A 14 -8.68 -1.26 -80.93
C SER A 14 -8.45 -0.15 -79.88
N GLY A 15 -7.35 0.61 -80.00
CA GLY A 15 -7.20 1.93 -79.32
C GLY A 15 -5.97 2.16 -78.40
N SER A 16 -4.76 1.87 -78.88
CA SER A 16 -3.46 2.23 -78.27
C SER A 16 -3.38 3.64 -77.62
N LEU A 17 -2.77 3.77 -76.42
CA LEU A 17 -1.47 4.49 -76.22
C LEU A 17 -1.05 4.73 -74.74
N THR A 18 0.27 4.79 -74.53
CA THR A 18 1.02 5.49 -73.45
C THR A 18 0.60 5.37 -71.97
N ALA A 19 1.39 4.61 -71.20
CA ALA A 19 1.46 4.75 -69.74
C ALA A 19 2.44 5.88 -69.33
N ARG A 20 2.08 6.68 -68.31
CA ARG A 20 3.03 7.53 -67.54
C ARG A 20 2.71 7.51 -66.03
N ARG A 21 3.77 7.70 -65.25
CA ARG A 21 3.82 7.60 -63.78
C ARG A 21 2.89 8.60 -63.09
N ASN A 22 2.17 8.16 -62.06
CA ASN A 22 1.61 9.04 -61.03
C ASN A 22 2.50 8.99 -59.77
N GLY A 23 2.87 10.16 -59.24
CA GLY A 23 3.41 10.32 -57.89
C GLY A 23 2.37 11.05 -57.03
N THR A 24 1.91 10.44 -55.95
CA THR A 24 0.79 10.93 -55.14
C THR A 24 1.26 11.86 -54.02
N ASN A 25 0.86 13.14 -54.08
CA ASN A 25 0.89 14.03 -52.91
C ASN A 25 -0.46 13.98 -52.19
N TYR A 26 -0.44 13.72 -50.89
CA TYR A 26 -1.64 13.74 -50.06
C TYR A 26 -2.24 15.16 -50.00
N ARG A 27 -3.57 15.25 -50.06
CA ARG A 27 -4.35 16.43 -49.65
C ARG A 27 -5.42 15.96 -48.66
N TYR A 28 -5.54 16.68 -47.55
CA TYR A 28 -6.62 16.44 -46.58
C TYR A 28 -7.98 16.83 -47.17
N ARG A 29 -9.03 16.13 -46.74
CA ARG A 29 -10.41 16.33 -47.19
C ARG A 29 -11.15 17.24 -46.22
N THR A 30 -11.45 18.47 -46.63
CA THR A 30 -12.34 19.37 -45.88
C THR A 30 -13.74 18.75 -45.82
N VAL A 31 -14.33 18.68 -44.62
CA VAL A 31 -15.60 17.95 -44.39
C VAL A 31 -16.84 18.86 -44.47
N ASN A 32 -16.71 20.15 -44.12
CA ASN A 32 -17.73 21.16 -44.36
C ASN A 32 -17.06 22.51 -44.66
N ALA A 33 -17.72 23.38 -45.44
CA ALA A 33 -17.24 24.70 -45.84
C ALA A 33 -17.87 25.86 -45.06
N GLN A 34 -18.92 25.59 -44.27
CA GLN A 34 -19.56 26.56 -43.38
C GLN A 34 -19.58 26.01 -41.95
N SER A 35 -18.78 26.63 -41.09
CA SER A 35 -18.67 26.34 -39.66
C SER A 35 -18.32 27.63 -38.95
N GLU A 36 -19.33 28.45 -38.69
CA GLU A 36 -19.17 29.69 -37.94
C GLU A 36 -18.93 29.34 -36.46
N VAL A 37 -17.67 29.44 -36.05
CA VAL A 37 -17.24 29.35 -34.65
C VAL A 37 -16.99 30.78 -34.18
N ASP A 38 -17.59 31.16 -33.06
CA ASP A 38 -17.40 32.48 -32.48
C ASP A 38 -16.00 32.58 -31.83
N GLU A 39 -15.04 33.10 -32.59
CA GLU A 39 -13.66 33.31 -32.11
C GLU A 39 -13.53 34.44 -31.06
N THR A 40 -14.62 35.11 -30.64
CA THR A 40 -14.57 36.07 -29.52
C THR A 40 -14.55 35.40 -28.15
N LEU A 41 -14.94 34.13 -28.05
CA LEU A 41 -15.02 33.40 -26.78
C LEU A 41 -13.66 32.83 -26.29
N PHE A 42 -12.66 32.79 -27.17
CA PHE A 42 -11.29 32.37 -26.83
C PHE A 42 -10.32 33.50 -27.12
N GLY A 43 -9.55 33.91 -26.11
CA GLY A 43 -8.67 35.09 -26.19
C GLY A 43 -7.73 35.08 -27.41
N ALA A 44 -7.55 36.27 -28.00
CA ALA A 44 -6.91 36.45 -29.30
C ALA A 44 -5.58 35.67 -29.43
N PRO A 45 -5.33 34.96 -30.55
CA PRO A 45 -4.17 34.09 -30.66
C PRO A 45 -2.87 34.90 -30.60
N HIS A 46 -2.03 34.60 -29.60
CA HIS A 46 -0.75 35.23 -29.25
C HIS A 46 0.22 35.48 -30.45
N ARG A 47 0.01 34.77 -31.55
CA ARG A 47 0.68 34.96 -32.85
C ARG A 47 0.38 36.32 -33.52
N LEU A 48 -0.75 36.95 -33.22
CA LEU A 48 -1.13 38.28 -33.71
C LEU A 48 -0.51 39.39 -32.85
N GLU A 49 -0.47 39.22 -31.53
CA GLU A 49 0.20 40.15 -30.62
C GLU A 49 1.71 40.24 -30.90
N THR A 50 2.37 39.08 -31.03
CA THR A 50 3.79 39.02 -31.40
C THR A 50 4.04 39.60 -32.79
N ALA A 51 3.12 39.46 -33.74
CA ALA A 51 3.21 40.12 -35.05
C ALA A 51 2.99 41.65 -34.98
N ALA A 52 2.18 42.15 -34.04
CA ALA A 52 1.99 43.57 -33.80
C ALA A 52 3.21 44.19 -33.09
N GLN A 53 3.73 43.54 -32.05
CA GLN A 53 4.96 43.93 -31.34
C GLN A 53 6.17 43.98 -32.29
N MET A 54 6.38 42.93 -33.10
CA MET A 54 7.44 42.88 -34.12
C MET A 54 7.28 43.93 -35.25
N ARG A 55 6.07 44.49 -35.45
CA ARG A 55 5.84 45.64 -36.35
C ARG A 55 6.19 46.96 -35.66
N ALA A 56 5.83 47.14 -34.39
CA ALA A 56 6.16 48.32 -33.61
C ALA A 56 7.68 48.47 -33.40
N GLU A 57 8.38 47.40 -33.03
CA GLU A 57 9.84 47.39 -32.88
C GLU A 57 10.57 47.70 -34.18
N ARG A 58 10.03 47.28 -35.33
CA ARG A 58 10.57 47.66 -36.65
C ARG A 58 10.47 49.16 -36.90
N GLN A 59 9.28 49.74 -36.70
CA GLN A 59 9.03 51.16 -36.95
C GLN A 59 9.84 52.10 -36.05
N GLN A 60 10.27 51.65 -34.86
CA GLN A 60 11.15 52.42 -33.99
C GLN A 60 12.64 52.34 -34.37
N ASN A 61 13.10 51.29 -35.06
CA ASN A 61 14.51 51.11 -35.42
C ASN A 61 14.91 51.74 -36.77
N ASP A 62 14.00 51.77 -37.76
CA ASP A 62 14.30 52.34 -39.08
C ASP A 62 14.62 53.86 -39.03
N ASN A 63 14.25 54.54 -37.94
CA ASN A 63 14.35 56.00 -37.79
C ASN A 63 15.68 56.50 -37.18
N LYS A 64 16.76 55.68 -37.18
CA LYS A 64 18.07 56.02 -36.59
C LYS A 64 19.32 55.68 -37.42
N GLN A 65 19.18 55.19 -38.66
CA GLN A 65 20.33 54.91 -39.55
C GLN A 65 20.08 55.33 -41.00
N ASN A 66 19.86 56.63 -41.24
CA ASN A 66 19.79 57.15 -42.62
C ASN A 66 20.24 58.61 -42.79
N GLU A 67 21.37 58.97 -42.16
CA GLU A 67 22.18 60.10 -42.61
C GLU A 67 23.41 59.60 -43.38
N ASN A 68 23.88 60.39 -44.35
CA ASN A 68 24.99 60.11 -45.27
C ASN A 68 24.77 58.98 -46.30
N THR A 69 24.10 59.31 -47.42
CA THR A 69 24.75 59.35 -48.77
C THR A 69 23.78 59.76 -49.89
N THR A 70 23.46 61.05 -49.97
CA THR A 70 22.70 61.63 -51.10
C THR A 70 23.53 61.64 -52.38
N LYS A 71 23.33 60.65 -53.27
CA LYS A 71 23.78 60.73 -54.66
C LYS A 71 22.63 61.12 -55.58
N GLN A 72 22.68 62.36 -56.06
CA GLN A 72 21.73 62.87 -57.05
C GLN A 72 21.90 62.15 -58.39
N THR A 73 20.82 61.63 -58.96
CA THR A 73 20.74 61.20 -60.36
C THR A 73 19.71 62.07 -61.07
N VAL A 74 20.16 62.91 -62.00
CA VAL A 74 19.30 63.86 -62.73
C VAL A 74 18.38 63.09 -63.69
N PRO A 75 17.05 63.28 -63.66
CA PRO A 75 16.13 62.62 -64.58
C PRO A 75 16.23 63.25 -65.98
N VAL A 76 16.83 62.52 -66.92
CA VAL A 76 16.88 62.91 -68.33
C VAL A 76 15.48 62.81 -68.93
N LYS A 77 14.94 63.96 -69.41
CA LYS A 77 13.69 64.00 -70.17
C LYS A 77 13.88 63.30 -71.51
N LYS A 78 12.95 62.40 -71.87
CA LYS A 78 12.90 61.79 -73.21
C LYS A 78 11.88 62.53 -74.06
N GLU A 79 12.17 62.71 -75.34
CA GLU A 79 11.21 63.29 -76.28
C GLU A 79 10.13 62.26 -76.64
N ILE A 80 8.91 62.76 -76.83
CA ILE A 80 7.72 61.95 -77.10
C ILE A 80 6.99 62.58 -78.29
N VAL A 81 6.88 61.83 -79.39
CA VAL A 81 6.27 62.29 -80.63
C VAL A 81 4.83 61.77 -80.70
N ARG A 82 3.86 62.70 -80.72
CA ARG A 82 2.44 62.41 -80.84
C ARG A 82 2.09 62.08 -82.29
N HIS A 83 1.91 60.79 -82.59
CA HIS A 83 1.51 60.31 -83.91
C HIS A 83 -0.03 60.22 -84.00
N ILE A 84 -0.60 60.94 -84.96
CA ILE A 84 -2.05 61.05 -85.16
C ILE A 84 -2.43 60.31 -86.45
N THR A 85 -3.26 59.28 -86.35
CA THR A 85 -4.02 58.75 -87.49
C THR A 85 -5.51 58.99 -87.27
N LYS A 86 -6.33 58.86 -88.32
CA LYS A 86 -7.74 59.33 -88.30
C LYS A 86 -8.58 58.77 -87.14
N ASP A 87 -8.30 57.56 -86.71
CA ASP A 87 -9.14 56.85 -85.74
C ASP A 87 -8.52 56.74 -84.33
N LEU A 88 -7.21 57.05 -84.16
CA LEU A 88 -6.55 57.07 -82.84
C LEU A 88 -5.24 57.87 -82.82
N ILE A 89 -5.00 58.55 -81.69
CA ILE A 89 -3.77 59.28 -81.38
C ILE A 89 -2.89 58.42 -80.46
N ARG A 90 -1.58 58.37 -80.72
CA ARG A 90 -0.60 57.60 -79.92
C ARG A 90 0.67 58.41 -79.65
N ASP A 91 1.11 58.43 -78.40
CA ASP A 91 2.33 59.13 -77.99
C ASP A 91 3.50 58.15 -77.93
N ILE A 92 4.47 58.30 -78.85
CA ILE A 92 5.57 57.35 -79.03
C ILE A 92 6.86 57.96 -78.47
N VAL A 93 7.50 57.27 -77.51
CA VAL A 93 8.81 57.64 -76.97
C VAL A 93 9.90 57.14 -77.90
N VAL A 94 10.71 58.04 -78.45
CA VAL A 94 11.83 57.69 -79.35
C VAL A 94 13.11 57.51 -78.51
N PRO A 95 13.82 56.38 -78.60
CA PRO A 95 15.15 56.23 -77.98
C PRO A 95 16.21 57.07 -78.73
N GLU A 96 17.15 57.67 -78.01
CA GLU A 96 18.35 58.27 -78.62
C GLU A 96 19.29 57.17 -79.15
N ASP A 97 19.46 57.06 -80.46
CA ASP A 97 20.52 56.24 -81.07
C ASP A 97 21.90 56.90 -80.88
N LYS A 98 22.47 56.71 -79.69
CA LYS A 98 23.83 57.16 -79.33
C LYS A 98 24.91 56.32 -80.00
N THR A 99 25.01 56.47 -81.32
CA THR A 99 26.11 55.94 -82.11
C THR A 99 27.40 56.73 -81.85
N SER A 100 28.50 56.01 -81.59
CA SER A 100 29.87 56.54 -81.49
C SER A 100 30.13 57.69 -80.48
N SER A 101 29.78 57.51 -79.20
CA SER A 101 30.62 58.07 -78.13
C SER A 101 31.77 57.11 -77.84
N SER A 102 32.98 57.44 -78.30
CA SER A 102 34.20 56.68 -78.00
C SER A 102 34.55 56.83 -76.52
N VAL A 103 34.23 55.82 -75.71
CA VAL A 103 34.63 55.78 -74.30
C VAL A 103 36.15 55.62 -74.23
N ILE A 104 36.85 56.70 -73.90
CA ILE A 104 38.29 56.67 -73.63
C ILE A 104 38.49 56.01 -72.26
N ILE A 105 38.81 54.72 -72.27
CA ILE A 105 39.10 53.93 -71.08
C ILE A 105 40.58 54.12 -70.73
N ASP A 106 40.87 54.62 -69.53
CA ASP A 106 42.24 54.73 -68.99
C ASP A 106 42.89 53.33 -68.90
N SER A 107 44.21 53.21 -69.13
CA SER A 107 44.91 51.91 -69.19
C SER A 107 44.69 51.08 -67.92
N ALA A 108 44.77 51.69 -66.73
CA ALA A 108 44.54 50.99 -65.46
C ALA A 108 43.07 50.63 -65.20
N THR A 109 42.13 51.12 -66.03
CA THR A 109 40.75 50.61 -66.10
C THR A 109 40.55 49.60 -67.24
N TYR A 110 41.24 49.76 -68.37
CA TYR A 110 41.23 48.83 -69.49
C TYR A 110 41.84 47.48 -69.12
N GLU A 111 43.03 47.47 -68.53
CA GLU A 111 43.72 46.27 -68.05
C GLU A 111 42.92 45.53 -66.98
N ARG A 112 42.25 46.29 -66.09
CA ARG A 112 41.38 45.77 -65.04
C ARG A 112 40.11 45.13 -65.60
N LEU A 113 39.48 45.78 -66.57
CA LEU A 113 38.33 45.25 -67.31
C LEU A 113 38.75 44.05 -68.15
N ALA A 114 39.93 44.06 -68.78
CA ALA A 114 40.48 42.92 -69.52
C ALA A 114 40.77 41.73 -68.58
N HIS A 115 41.35 41.95 -67.39
CA HIS A 115 41.57 40.90 -66.40
C HIS A 115 40.27 40.34 -65.78
N ALA A 116 39.20 41.14 -65.72
CA ALA A 116 37.88 40.69 -65.27
C ALA A 116 37.07 39.98 -66.39
N ALA A 117 37.16 40.48 -67.62
CA ALA A 117 36.50 39.91 -68.80
C ALA A 117 37.22 38.67 -69.36
N ARG A 118 38.52 38.49 -69.05
CA ARG A 118 39.26 37.26 -69.30
C ARG A 118 38.64 36.14 -68.47
N ASN A 119 37.72 35.42 -69.09
CA ASN A 119 36.94 34.33 -68.51
C ASN A 119 37.83 33.37 -67.71
N ARG A 120 37.88 33.56 -66.38
CA ARG A 120 38.56 32.63 -65.48
C ARG A 120 37.95 31.23 -65.63
N PRO A 121 38.75 30.15 -65.63
CA PRO A 121 38.22 28.80 -65.71
C PRO A 121 37.18 28.57 -64.63
N LYS A 122 36.13 27.82 -64.97
CA LYS A 122 34.93 27.65 -64.15
C LYS A 122 35.28 27.26 -62.71
N ASP A 123 36.18 26.30 -62.57
CA ASP A 123 36.64 25.71 -61.31
C ASP A 123 37.25 26.74 -60.34
N VAL A 124 37.94 27.77 -60.85
CA VAL A 124 38.50 28.84 -60.02
C VAL A 124 37.39 29.74 -59.47
N ARG A 125 36.41 30.11 -60.30
CA ARG A 125 35.24 30.88 -59.85
C ARG A 125 34.39 30.09 -58.86
N GLU A 126 34.19 28.79 -59.10
CA GLU A 126 33.43 27.93 -58.17
C GLU A 126 34.18 27.74 -56.85
N ASN A 127 35.51 27.69 -56.83
CA ASN A 127 36.30 27.67 -55.59
C ASN A 127 36.30 29.02 -54.86
N GLU A 128 36.49 30.16 -55.54
CA GLU A 128 36.38 31.49 -54.93
C GLU A 128 34.98 31.74 -54.33
N PHE A 129 33.92 31.26 -55.01
CA PHE A 129 32.55 31.29 -54.51
C PHE A 129 32.33 30.36 -53.30
N ARG A 130 32.93 29.16 -53.30
CA ARG A 130 32.85 28.23 -52.16
C ARG A 130 33.63 28.74 -50.95
N GLU A 131 34.78 29.39 -51.11
CA GLU A 131 35.52 29.99 -50.01
C GLU A 131 34.79 31.21 -49.42
N SER A 132 34.18 32.06 -50.25
CA SER A 132 33.39 33.18 -49.74
C SER A 132 32.11 32.73 -49.03
N ILE A 133 31.46 31.64 -49.48
CA ILE A 133 30.39 30.97 -48.72
C ILE A 133 30.93 30.39 -47.40
N ARG A 134 32.02 29.62 -47.41
CA ARG A 134 32.64 29.05 -46.19
C ARG A 134 32.99 30.13 -45.16
N LEU A 135 33.59 31.23 -45.59
CA LEU A 135 33.92 32.35 -44.72
C LEU A 135 32.66 32.97 -44.12
N ARG A 136 31.62 33.21 -44.95
CA ARG A 136 30.32 33.69 -44.47
C ARG A 136 29.70 32.72 -43.46
N ASP A 137 29.60 31.44 -43.78
CA ASP A 137 29.03 30.41 -42.90
C ASP A 137 29.80 30.34 -41.57
N SER A 138 31.12 30.54 -41.58
CA SER A 138 31.94 30.60 -40.35
C SER A 138 31.65 31.83 -39.48
N ILE A 139 31.35 32.98 -40.10
CA ILE A 139 30.95 34.21 -39.40
C ILE A 139 29.52 34.08 -38.89
N ASP A 140 28.58 33.65 -39.74
CA ASP A 140 27.18 33.47 -39.40
C ASP A 140 27.02 32.44 -38.25
N THR A 141 27.79 31.33 -38.25
CA THR A 141 27.76 30.34 -37.14
C THR A 141 28.37 30.86 -35.82
N GLU A 142 29.39 31.71 -35.86
CA GLU A 142 29.96 32.31 -34.64
C GLU A 142 29.06 33.41 -34.05
N LEU A 143 28.41 34.21 -34.91
CA LEU A 143 27.34 35.11 -34.49
C LEU A 143 26.16 34.34 -33.87
N ASP A 144 25.79 33.19 -34.43
CA ASP A 144 24.71 32.35 -33.93
C ASP A 144 25.06 31.68 -32.59
N ARG A 145 26.34 31.31 -32.37
CA ARG A 145 26.87 30.88 -31.05
C ARG A 145 26.76 32.00 -30.02
N ARG A 146 27.23 33.22 -30.35
CA ARG A 146 27.17 34.39 -29.46
C ARG A 146 25.73 34.76 -29.12
N LYS A 147 24.81 34.68 -30.09
CA LYS A 147 23.38 34.90 -29.91
C LYS A 147 22.75 33.87 -28.97
N LYS A 148 23.07 32.58 -29.14
CA LYS A 148 22.60 31.50 -28.25
C LYS A 148 23.16 31.65 -26.82
N ALA A 149 24.41 32.09 -26.67
CA ALA A 149 24.99 32.39 -25.36
C ALA A 149 24.26 33.55 -24.65
N ILE A 150 24.01 34.66 -25.35
CA ILE A 150 23.24 35.80 -24.80
C ILE A 150 21.81 35.37 -24.42
N GLN A 151 21.13 34.62 -25.29
CA GLN A 151 19.81 34.05 -24.99
C GLN A 151 19.85 33.10 -23.77
N GLY A 152 20.93 32.35 -23.57
CA GLY A 152 21.16 31.53 -22.38
C GLY A 152 21.27 32.38 -21.10
N TYR A 153 22.05 33.46 -21.13
CA TYR A 153 22.19 34.36 -19.98
C TYR A 153 20.89 35.10 -19.63
N ASP A 154 20.09 35.51 -20.62
CA ASP A 154 18.79 36.13 -20.35
C ASP A 154 17.73 35.12 -19.89
N GLN A 155 17.77 33.87 -20.37
CA GLN A 155 16.96 32.79 -19.79
C GLN A 155 17.37 32.50 -18.33
N GLN A 156 18.67 32.55 -18.00
CA GLN A 156 19.14 32.42 -16.61
C GLN A 156 18.67 33.60 -15.76
N ARG A 157 18.79 34.85 -16.24
CA ARG A 157 18.24 36.03 -15.52
C ARG A 157 16.74 35.92 -15.27
N ARG A 158 15.95 35.48 -16.25
CA ARG A 158 14.49 35.31 -16.07
C ARG A 158 14.12 34.14 -15.15
N LYS A 159 14.96 33.11 -15.03
CA LYS A 159 14.78 32.00 -14.06
C LYS A 159 15.26 32.33 -12.64
N ASN A 160 16.21 33.26 -12.52
CA ASN A 160 16.80 33.69 -11.26
C ASN A 160 16.23 35.02 -10.75
N ALA A 161 15.18 35.55 -11.39
CA ALA A 161 14.39 36.64 -10.84
C ALA A 161 13.65 36.14 -9.60
N PRO A 162 13.52 36.95 -8.53
CA PRO A 162 12.62 36.62 -7.43
C PRO A 162 11.18 36.54 -7.94
N LEU A 163 10.40 35.62 -7.39
CA LEU A 163 8.96 35.53 -7.64
C LEU A 163 8.28 36.78 -7.07
N ASP A 164 7.27 37.28 -7.77
CA ASP A 164 6.41 38.36 -7.26
C ASP A 164 5.65 37.91 -6.01
N ASP A 165 5.19 38.82 -5.16
CA ASP A 165 4.52 38.46 -3.89
C ASP A 165 3.25 37.62 -4.14
N ILE A 166 2.54 37.90 -5.24
CA ILE A 166 1.37 37.13 -5.72
C ILE A 166 1.80 35.73 -6.22
N GLU A 167 2.96 35.61 -6.86
CA GLU A 167 3.50 34.31 -7.29
C GLU A 167 4.00 33.47 -6.09
N GLN A 168 4.46 34.13 -5.02
CA GLN A 168 4.81 33.49 -3.75
C GLN A 168 3.55 32.98 -3.02
N GLU A 169 2.51 33.80 -2.86
CA GLU A 169 1.25 33.38 -2.25
C GLU A 169 0.60 32.22 -3.02
N ALA A 170 0.50 32.33 -4.35
CA ALA A 170 -0.02 31.24 -5.19
C ALA A 170 0.84 29.96 -5.13
N LYS A 171 2.15 30.08 -4.89
CA LYS A 171 3.05 28.94 -4.67
C LYS A 171 2.85 28.32 -3.28
N GLU A 172 2.63 29.12 -2.23
CA GLU A 172 2.29 28.61 -0.89
C GLU A 172 0.93 27.91 -0.88
N GLU A 173 -0.09 28.46 -1.55
CA GLU A 173 -1.38 27.78 -1.76
C GLU A 173 -1.21 26.45 -2.51
N ALA A 174 -0.42 26.43 -3.59
CA ALA A 174 -0.15 25.22 -4.37
C ALA A 174 0.63 24.17 -3.55
N GLU A 175 1.62 24.57 -2.75
CA GLU A 175 2.36 23.68 -1.85
C GLU A 175 1.47 23.16 -0.71
N TYR A 176 0.59 23.99 -0.16
CA TYR A 176 -0.40 23.57 0.83
C TYR A 176 -1.43 22.59 0.24
N MET A 177 -1.95 22.85 -0.97
CA MET A 177 -2.83 21.91 -1.67
C MET A 177 -2.13 20.58 -2.00
N LEU A 178 -0.89 20.63 -2.49
CA LEU A 178 -0.07 19.44 -2.76
C LEU A 178 0.20 18.64 -1.49
N LYS A 179 0.56 19.32 -0.40
CA LYS A 179 0.75 18.70 0.92
C LYS A 179 -0.54 18.06 1.42
N ARG A 180 -1.65 18.79 1.44
CA ARG A 180 -2.97 18.28 1.86
C ARG A 180 -3.44 17.08 1.03
N ALA A 181 -3.19 17.08 -0.27
CA ALA A 181 -3.46 15.94 -1.15
C ALA A 181 -2.55 14.74 -0.85
N ASN A 182 -1.27 14.97 -0.56
CA ASN A 182 -0.33 13.94 -0.14
C ASN A 182 -0.69 13.37 1.25
N ASP A 183 -1.12 14.20 2.19
CA ASP A 183 -1.56 13.80 3.54
C ASP A 183 -2.83 12.96 3.45
N LEU A 184 -3.84 13.40 2.68
CA LEU A 184 -5.03 12.60 2.38
C LEU A 184 -4.69 11.25 1.72
N ARG A 185 -3.69 11.19 0.85
CA ARG A 185 -3.22 9.93 0.25
C ARG A 185 -2.53 9.02 1.28
N GLN A 186 -1.77 9.58 2.22
CA GLN A 186 -1.12 8.83 3.31
C GLN A 186 -2.16 8.25 4.28
N GLU A 187 -3.20 9.01 4.64
CA GLU A 187 -4.33 8.53 5.47
C GLU A 187 -5.15 7.42 4.77
N GLN A 188 -4.99 7.24 3.46
CA GLN A 188 -5.59 6.14 2.69
C GLN A 188 -4.69 4.90 2.57
N GLU A 189 -3.45 4.88 3.07
CA GLU A 189 -2.69 3.64 3.18
C GLU A 189 -3.24 2.79 4.35
N ASP A 190 -3.46 1.48 4.13
CA ASP A 190 -4.23 0.65 5.08
C ASP A 190 -3.53 0.46 6.43
N GLU A 191 -2.20 0.46 6.45
CA GLU A 191 -1.40 0.49 7.68
C GLU A 191 -1.66 1.77 8.50
N VAL A 192 -1.95 2.89 7.83
CA VAL A 192 -2.29 4.17 8.47
C VAL A 192 -3.76 4.19 8.90
N LYS A 193 -4.67 3.58 8.14
CA LYS A 193 -6.07 3.35 8.58
C LYS A 193 -6.14 2.53 9.86
N HIS A 194 -5.41 1.40 9.94
CA HIS A 194 -5.37 0.58 11.15
C HIS A 194 -4.67 1.31 12.33
N LEU A 195 -3.64 2.11 12.05
CA LEU A 195 -3.08 3.00 13.06
C LEU A 195 -4.13 4.00 13.61
N ASN A 196 -4.93 4.62 12.73
CA ASN A 196 -6.00 5.53 13.15
C ASN A 196 -7.09 4.81 14.01
N GLU A 197 -7.39 3.55 13.70
CA GLU A 197 -8.27 2.70 14.53
C GLU A 197 -7.67 2.46 15.93
N LEU A 198 -6.38 2.14 16.02
CA LEU A 198 -5.68 1.95 17.30
C LEU A 198 -5.61 3.26 18.11
N ILE A 199 -5.37 4.39 17.44
CA ILE A 199 -5.38 5.76 18.01
C ILE A 199 -6.77 6.10 18.57
N LEU A 200 -7.84 5.81 17.84
CA LEU A 200 -9.21 6.05 18.29
C LEU A 200 -9.54 5.21 19.53
N ASN A 201 -9.24 3.90 19.50
CA ASN A 201 -9.44 3.02 20.64
C ASN A 201 -8.66 3.49 21.88
N ALA A 202 -7.40 3.92 21.74
CA ALA A 202 -6.61 4.48 22.83
C ALA A 202 -7.24 5.74 23.44
N LYS A 203 -7.76 6.67 22.62
CA LYS A 203 -8.50 7.85 23.10
C LYS A 203 -9.75 7.43 23.88
N CYS A 204 -10.53 6.48 23.37
CA CYS A 204 -11.70 5.95 24.06
C CYS A 204 -11.35 5.26 25.39
N HIS A 205 -10.21 4.56 25.49
CA HIS A 205 -9.74 3.98 26.75
C HIS A 205 -9.28 5.04 27.75
N ALA A 206 -8.54 6.06 27.32
CA ALA A 206 -8.10 7.16 28.18
C ALA A 206 -9.30 7.93 28.79
N ILE A 207 -10.32 8.22 27.98
CA ILE A 207 -11.57 8.85 28.44
C ILE A 207 -12.31 7.94 29.42
N ARG A 208 -12.39 6.63 29.15
CA ARG A 208 -13.05 5.66 30.03
C ARG A 208 -12.36 5.53 31.39
N ASP A 209 -11.03 5.46 31.43
CA ASP A 209 -10.28 5.36 32.68
C ASP A 209 -10.42 6.66 33.51
N ALA A 210 -10.45 7.83 32.86
CA ALA A 210 -10.76 9.10 33.53
C ALA A 210 -12.19 9.10 34.13
N GLN A 211 -13.21 8.71 33.37
CA GLN A 211 -14.60 8.57 33.85
C GLN A 211 -14.74 7.55 35.00
N VAL A 212 -13.92 6.50 35.01
CA VAL A 212 -13.90 5.51 36.11
C VAL A 212 -13.25 6.09 37.37
N LEU A 213 -12.25 6.96 37.25
CA LEU A 213 -11.66 7.69 38.38
C LEU A 213 -12.64 8.73 38.93
N GLU A 214 -13.23 9.54 38.07
CA GLU A 214 -14.29 10.51 38.39
C GLU A 214 -15.46 9.84 39.13
N LYS A 215 -16.01 8.75 38.59
CA LYS A 215 -17.10 8.00 39.22
C LYS A 215 -16.72 7.37 40.56
N ARG A 216 -15.45 7.00 40.78
CA ARG A 216 -14.94 6.53 42.08
C ARG A 216 -14.84 7.68 43.08
N GLN A 217 -14.38 8.85 42.65
CA GLN A 217 -14.31 10.04 43.48
C GLN A 217 -15.71 10.50 43.91
N ILE A 218 -16.64 10.67 42.97
CA ILE A 218 -18.04 11.00 43.24
C ILE A 218 -18.65 9.98 44.21
N LYS A 219 -18.41 8.67 44.03
CA LYS A 219 -18.92 7.66 44.96
C LYS A 219 -18.33 7.84 46.37
N LYS A 220 -17.04 8.18 46.50
CA LYS A 220 -16.40 8.44 47.80
C LYS A 220 -17.01 9.67 48.48
N GLU A 221 -17.11 10.79 47.75
CA GLU A 221 -17.70 12.03 48.27
C GLU A 221 -19.15 11.82 48.73
N MET A 222 -19.93 11.04 47.98
CA MET A 222 -21.29 10.62 48.38
C MET A 222 -21.32 9.72 49.61
N THR A 223 -20.33 8.82 49.83
CA THR A 223 -20.27 8.02 51.06
C THR A 223 -19.79 8.82 52.27
N ASP A 224 -18.88 9.77 52.07
CA ASP A 224 -18.34 10.61 53.14
C ASP A 224 -19.43 11.58 53.66
N GLU A 225 -20.21 12.19 52.76
CA GLU A 225 -21.35 13.04 53.13
C GLU A 225 -22.51 12.21 53.73
N ALA A 226 -22.77 10.98 53.25
CA ALA A 226 -23.75 10.10 53.87
C ALA A 226 -23.38 9.75 55.33
N GLN A 227 -22.12 9.40 55.60
CA GLN A 227 -21.65 9.16 56.97
C GLN A 227 -21.78 10.41 57.85
N ARG A 228 -21.53 11.60 57.30
CA ARG A 228 -21.74 12.88 58.01
C ARG A 228 -23.21 13.12 58.34
N LEU A 229 -24.14 12.80 57.43
CA LEU A 229 -25.59 12.88 57.69
C LEU A 229 -26.02 11.88 58.77
N ASP A 230 -25.59 10.62 58.66
CA ASP A 230 -25.86 9.57 59.67
C ASP A 230 -25.35 9.98 61.07
N MET A 231 -24.15 10.57 61.15
CA MET A 231 -23.60 11.09 62.41
C MET A 231 -24.45 12.24 62.98
N MET A 232 -24.96 13.15 62.16
CA MET A 232 -25.83 14.23 62.63
C MET A 232 -27.19 13.68 63.11
N MET A 233 -27.77 12.70 62.41
CA MET A 233 -28.99 12.01 62.84
C MET A 233 -28.81 11.23 64.15
N GLU A 234 -27.66 10.58 64.35
CA GLU A 234 -27.37 9.88 65.62
C GLU A 234 -27.17 10.87 66.78
N ILE A 235 -26.53 12.02 66.54
CA ILE A 235 -26.45 13.10 67.54
C ILE A 235 -27.84 13.62 67.91
N GLU A 236 -28.73 13.82 66.94
CA GLU A 236 -30.12 14.22 67.19
C GLU A 236 -30.89 13.15 67.97
N ARG A 237 -30.76 11.87 67.59
CA ARG A 237 -31.37 10.72 68.31
C ARG A 237 -30.89 10.63 69.75
N LEU A 238 -29.59 10.79 70.01
CA LEU A 238 -29.02 10.78 71.36
C LEU A 238 -29.47 11.98 72.19
N ASN A 239 -29.68 13.15 71.58
CA ASN A 239 -30.22 14.31 72.28
C ASN A 239 -31.71 14.15 72.59
N ALA A 240 -32.50 13.58 71.68
CA ALA A 240 -33.90 13.22 71.94
C ALA A 240 -34.04 12.19 73.08
N LEU A 241 -33.14 11.20 73.16
CA LEU A 241 -33.10 10.25 74.27
C LEU A 241 -32.79 10.93 75.61
N LYS A 242 -31.80 11.82 75.69
CA LYS A 242 -31.50 12.58 76.93
C LYS A 242 -32.71 13.41 77.39
N ILE A 243 -33.40 14.07 76.47
CA ILE A 243 -34.62 14.84 76.78
C ILE A 243 -35.72 13.92 77.34
N GLN A 244 -35.88 12.71 76.79
CA GLN A 244 -36.82 11.71 77.31
C GLN A 244 -36.40 11.19 78.69
N GLU A 245 -35.11 10.92 78.92
CA GLU A 245 -34.55 10.52 80.22
C GLU A 245 -34.78 11.62 81.29
N GLU A 246 -34.61 12.90 80.95
CA GLU A 246 -34.93 14.02 81.84
C GLU A 246 -36.43 14.11 82.18
N ILE A 247 -37.30 13.85 81.21
CA ILE A 247 -38.76 13.80 81.41
C ILE A 247 -39.14 12.63 82.32
N GLU A 248 -38.56 11.45 82.12
CA GLU A 248 -38.81 10.27 82.93
C GLU A 248 -38.25 10.40 84.35
N LEU A 249 -37.06 10.99 84.51
CA LEU A 249 -36.48 11.29 85.82
C LEU A 249 -37.34 12.34 86.57
N ARG A 250 -37.84 13.37 85.88
CA ARG A 250 -38.79 14.34 86.46
C ARG A 250 -40.09 13.67 86.89
N ARG A 251 -40.67 12.79 86.07
CA ARG A 251 -41.85 11.98 86.43
C ARG A 251 -41.58 11.05 87.61
N HIS A 252 -40.41 10.41 87.67
CA HIS A 252 -40.02 9.51 88.77
C HIS A 252 -39.85 10.26 90.10
N LEU A 253 -39.30 11.48 90.07
CA LEU A 253 -39.24 12.36 91.23
C LEU A 253 -40.64 12.80 91.69
N GLN A 254 -41.54 13.17 90.77
CA GLN A 254 -42.94 13.48 91.09
C GLN A 254 -43.67 12.28 91.70
N ASN A 255 -43.47 11.07 91.15
CA ASN A 255 -44.05 9.85 91.70
C ASN A 255 -43.52 9.54 93.12
N LYS A 256 -42.22 9.78 93.38
CA LYS A 256 -41.63 9.66 94.73
C LYS A 256 -42.20 10.68 95.72
N GLN A 257 -42.43 11.92 95.27
CA GLN A 257 -43.08 12.96 96.09
C GLN A 257 -44.54 12.59 96.39
N GLY A 258 -45.29 12.11 95.39
CA GLY A 258 -46.65 11.60 95.56
C GLY A 258 -46.73 10.43 96.55
N ALA A 259 -45.87 9.42 96.39
CA ALA A 259 -45.76 8.30 97.31
C ALA A 259 -45.40 8.75 98.75
N SER A 260 -44.50 9.72 98.91
CA SER A 260 -44.16 10.28 100.22
C SER A 260 -45.34 10.99 100.88
N MET A 261 -46.20 11.67 100.11
CA MET A 261 -47.43 12.28 100.64
C MET A 261 -48.48 11.22 101.03
N VAL A 262 -48.65 10.16 100.23
CA VAL A 262 -49.56 9.04 100.57
C VAL A 262 -49.08 8.30 101.82
N MET A 263 -47.78 8.06 101.98
CA MET A 263 -47.24 7.44 103.21
C MET A 263 -47.51 8.29 104.45
N LYS A 264 -47.41 9.63 104.36
CA LYS A 264 -47.80 10.53 105.46
C LYS A 264 -49.30 10.46 105.77
N GLN A 265 -50.15 10.41 104.73
CA GLN A 265 -51.59 10.23 104.93
C GLN A 265 -51.92 8.89 105.60
N ILE A 266 -51.18 7.82 105.31
CA ILE A 266 -51.33 6.54 106.02
C ILE A 266 -50.90 6.68 107.48
N GLU A 267 -49.73 7.28 107.75
CA GLU A 267 -49.23 7.52 109.11
C GLU A 267 -50.15 8.43 109.94
N GLU A 268 -50.79 9.42 109.31
CA GLU A 268 -51.82 10.27 109.90
C GLU A 268 -53.09 9.45 110.21
N ASN A 269 -53.62 8.68 109.25
CA ASN A 269 -54.78 7.81 109.47
C ASN A 269 -54.54 6.72 110.55
N GLU A 270 -53.33 6.20 110.68
CA GLU A 270 -52.96 5.22 111.72
C GLU A 270 -52.97 5.85 113.11
N LYS A 271 -52.44 7.07 113.27
CA LYS A 271 -52.58 7.85 114.51
C LYS A 271 -54.04 8.18 114.82
N ASP A 272 -54.79 8.58 113.78
CA ASP A 272 -56.21 8.90 113.88
C ASP A 272 -57.06 7.67 114.27
N LYS A 273 -56.62 6.46 113.89
CA LYS A 273 -57.20 5.18 114.31
C LYS A 273 -56.84 4.87 115.76
N LEU A 274 -55.58 5.02 116.14
CA LEU A 274 -55.09 4.77 117.50
C LEU A 274 -55.81 5.67 118.53
N LEU A 275 -55.97 6.98 118.24
CA LEU A 275 -56.74 7.91 119.07
C LEU A 275 -58.22 7.49 119.23
N LYS A 276 -58.83 6.89 118.19
CA LYS A 276 -60.20 6.34 118.26
C LYS A 276 -60.27 5.02 119.02
N GLU A 277 -59.16 4.29 119.14
CA GLU A 277 -59.05 3.07 119.95
C GLU A 277 -58.84 3.44 121.42
N GLU A 278 -57.96 4.40 121.74
CA GLU A 278 -57.82 4.99 123.08
C GLU A 278 -59.15 5.58 123.61
N ALA A 279 -59.89 6.30 122.77
CA ALA A 279 -61.21 6.85 123.15
C ALA A 279 -62.22 5.73 123.51
N ARG A 280 -62.23 4.63 122.75
CA ARG A 280 -63.06 3.45 123.05
C ARG A 280 -62.60 2.73 124.32
N GLU A 281 -61.30 2.69 124.60
CA GLU A 281 -60.81 2.15 125.88
C GLU A 281 -61.24 3.01 127.06
N GLN A 282 -61.27 4.34 126.94
CA GLN A 282 -61.83 5.23 127.96
C GLN A 282 -63.35 5.02 128.15
N GLU A 283 -64.12 4.88 127.08
CA GLU A 283 -65.56 4.53 127.14
C GLU A 283 -65.78 3.14 127.79
N ASN A 284 -64.97 2.14 127.43
CA ASN A 284 -65.03 0.79 128.01
C ASN A 284 -64.66 0.80 129.50
N MET A 285 -63.66 1.56 129.92
CA MET A 285 -63.29 1.70 131.33
C MET A 285 -64.41 2.38 132.15
N ALA A 286 -65.02 3.45 131.61
CA ALA A 286 -66.18 4.08 132.24
C ALA A 286 -67.41 3.13 132.32
N MET A 287 -67.60 2.28 131.31
CA MET A 287 -68.62 1.23 131.33
C MET A 287 -68.30 0.12 132.33
N LEU A 288 -67.04 -0.29 132.48
CA LEU A 288 -66.59 -1.26 133.48
C LEU A 288 -66.80 -0.73 134.91
N GLU A 289 -66.43 0.52 135.19
CA GLU A 289 -66.74 1.20 136.45
C GLU A 289 -68.25 1.26 136.75
N TYR A 290 -69.08 1.43 135.71
CA TYR A 290 -70.54 1.41 135.86
C TYR A 290 -71.07 -0.01 136.15
N MET A 291 -70.50 -1.04 135.51
CA MET A 291 -70.81 -2.44 135.80
C MET A 291 -70.33 -2.88 137.18
N GLU A 292 -69.19 -2.39 137.67
CA GLU A 292 -68.70 -2.66 139.03
C GLU A 292 -69.66 -2.10 140.09
N LYS A 293 -70.13 -0.87 139.92
CA LYS A 293 -71.15 -0.21 140.76
C LYS A 293 -72.55 -0.85 140.65
N LEU A 294 -72.75 -1.77 139.70
CA LEU A 294 -73.92 -2.64 139.59
C LEU A 294 -73.64 -4.01 140.25
N GLN A 295 -72.45 -4.57 140.06
CA GLN A 295 -71.99 -5.81 140.69
C GLN A 295 -71.91 -5.70 142.22
N GLU A 296 -71.56 -4.55 142.79
CA GLU A 296 -71.66 -4.34 144.25
C GLU A 296 -73.10 -4.57 144.74
N LYS A 297 -74.10 -3.98 144.06
CA LYS A 297 -75.52 -4.12 144.41
C LYS A 297 -76.02 -5.56 144.19
N ASP A 298 -75.64 -6.16 143.07
CA ASP A 298 -75.92 -7.58 142.80
C ASP A 298 -75.22 -8.49 143.82
N SER A 299 -74.09 -8.09 144.42
CA SER A 299 -73.42 -8.84 145.48
C SER A 299 -74.18 -8.76 146.81
N GLU A 300 -74.77 -7.62 147.15
CA GLU A 300 -75.68 -7.48 148.29
C GLU A 300 -76.95 -8.32 148.12
N GLU A 301 -77.47 -8.44 146.90
CA GLU A 301 -78.56 -9.38 146.58
C GLU A 301 -78.10 -10.84 146.59
N TYR A 302 -76.91 -11.14 146.03
CA TYR A 302 -76.36 -12.49 145.99
C TYR A 302 -76.06 -13.03 147.39
N LEU A 303 -75.62 -12.20 148.36
CA LEU A 303 -75.47 -12.62 149.75
C LEU A 303 -76.81 -13.11 150.34
N LYS A 304 -77.89 -12.35 150.15
CA LYS A 304 -79.27 -12.73 150.53
C LYS A 304 -79.70 -14.03 149.82
N ARG A 305 -79.28 -14.23 148.57
CA ARG A 305 -79.52 -15.45 147.77
C ARG A 305 -78.67 -16.65 148.19
N LYS A 306 -77.43 -16.47 148.65
CA LYS A 306 -76.48 -17.55 148.99
C LYS A 306 -76.88 -18.29 150.25
N ASP A 307 -77.45 -17.60 151.24
CA ASP A 307 -78.05 -18.23 152.42
C ASP A 307 -79.37 -18.95 152.12
N SER A 308 -79.98 -18.69 150.97
CA SER A 308 -80.99 -19.57 150.38
C SER A 308 -80.34 -20.80 149.72
N GLN A 309 -79.27 -20.59 148.94
CA GLN A 309 -78.70 -21.60 148.05
C GLN A 309 -77.81 -22.66 148.73
N LYS A 310 -77.21 -22.37 149.89
CA LYS A 310 -76.52 -23.37 150.75
C LYS A 310 -77.40 -24.58 151.09
N LYS A 311 -78.72 -24.42 151.05
CA LYS A 311 -79.73 -25.45 151.35
C LYS A 311 -79.93 -26.47 150.21
N LEU A 312 -79.30 -26.28 149.04
CA LEU A 312 -79.52 -27.08 147.83
C LEU A 312 -78.25 -27.83 147.34
N ALA A 313 -77.06 -27.31 147.62
CA ALA A 313 -75.83 -27.75 146.94
C ALA A 313 -75.28 -29.14 147.36
N GLN A 314 -75.92 -29.85 148.30
CA GLN A 314 -75.44 -31.15 148.81
C GLN A 314 -75.77 -32.35 147.89
N GLU A 315 -76.50 -32.14 146.79
CA GLU A 315 -77.20 -33.22 146.07
C GLU A 315 -76.46 -33.78 144.84
N LEU A 316 -75.49 -33.06 144.23
CA LEU A 316 -75.08 -33.29 142.82
C LEU A 316 -73.71 -33.97 142.56
N LEU A 317 -72.82 -34.12 143.53
CA LEU A 317 -71.36 -34.32 143.29
C LEU A 317 -70.90 -35.72 142.77
N LYS A 318 -71.76 -36.55 142.15
CA LYS A 318 -71.54 -38.01 142.06
C LYS A 318 -71.33 -38.65 140.67
N ALA A 319 -71.13 -37.89 139.59
CA ALA A 319 -71.51 -38.37 138.25
C ALA A 319 -70.48 -38.36 137.08
N ASN A 320 -69.22 -37.96 137.25
CA ASN A 320 -68.50 -37.26 136.15
C ASN A 320 -67.06 -37.75 135.78
N THR A 321 -66.77 -39.05 135.75
CA THR A 321 -65.38 -39.58 135.78
C THR A 321 -64.82 -40.32 134.54
N ASP A 322 -65.59 -40.57 133.47
CA ASP A 322 -65.42 -41.84 132.70
C ASP A 322 -64.92 -41.74 131.22
N ILE A 323 -64.21 -40.70 130.77
CA ILE A 323 -64.17 -40.31 129.32
C ILE A 323 -62.82 -40.43 128.53
N GLU A 324 -61.66 -40.63 129.15
CA GLU A 324 -60.35 -40.16 128.59
C GLU A 324 -59.61 -40.96 127.45
N GLU A 325 -60.24 -41.82 126.64
CA GLU A 325 -59.51 -42.81 125.78
C GLU A 325 -58.78 -42.28 124.51
N GLN A 326 -59.29 -42.52 123.29
CA GLN A 326 -58.41 -42.76 122.12
C GLN A 326 -57.80 -41.51 121.47
N ARG A 327 -56.47 -41.52 121.24
CA ARG A 327 -55.68 -40.29 121.03
C ARG A 327 -54.78 -40.16 119.76
N ALA A 328 -53.91 -41.10 119.30
CA ALA A 328 -53.09 -40.89 118.07
C ALA A 328 -52.37 -42.11 117.40
N PHE A 329 -52.20 -42.12 116.06
CA PHE A 329 -51.31 -43.06 115.28
C PHE A 329 -50.95 -42.57 113.84
N ARG A 330 -50.06 -41.56 113.65
CA ARG A 330 -49.62 -41.07 112.29
C ARG A 330 -48.21 -40.44 112.33
N ARG A 331 -47.30 -40.67 111.34
CA ARG A 331 -45.95 -40.02 111.31
C ARG A 331 -45.32 -39.61 109.94
N GLN A 332 -44.77 -40.51 109.10
CA GLN A 332 -43.75 -40.16 108.05
C GLN A 332 -43.87 -40.93 106.71
N HIS A 333 -43.47 -40.31 105.58
CA HIS A 333 -42.79 -40.94 104.41
C HIS A 333 -42.31 -39.87 103.37
N ASP A 334 -41.05 -39.43 103.41
CA ASP A 334 -40.48 -38.46 102.44
C ASP A 334 -38.98 -38.67 102.16
N ARG A 335 -38.59 -38.73 100.87
CA ARG A 335 -37.25 -38.45 100.24
C ARG A 335 -37.04 -39.23 98.93
N LEU A 336 -36.67 -38.55 97.83
CA LEU A 336 -35.69 -38.94 96.76
C LEU A 336 -35.87 -38.13 95.45
N ALA A 337 -34.83 -38.14 94.60
CA ALA A 337 -34.84 -37.86 93.14
C ALA A 337 -34.53 -36.43 92.60
N ASP A 338 -33.32 -35.92 92.87
CA ASP A 338 -32.60 -34.96 91.99
C ASP A 338 -31.33 -35.62 91.41
N LEU A 339 -31.03 -35.46 90.10
CA LEU A 339 -29.72 -35.62 89.39
C LEU A 339 -29.89 -35.99 87.89
N ALA A 340 -29.98 -35.02 86.95
CA ALA A 340 -30.23 -35.37 85.53
C ALA A 340 -29.79 -34.37 84.41
N ILE A 341 -28.90 -33.38 84.64
CA ILE A 341 -28.63 -32.31 83.63
C ILE A 341 -27.13 -32.02 83.48
N LEU A 342 -26.42 -32.60 82.47
CA LEU A 342 -25.02 -32.18 82.17
C LEU A 342 -24.39 -32.55 80.78
N GLU A 343 -24.83 -33.58 80.04
CA GLU A 343 -23.91 -34.19 79.03
C GLU A 343 -23.92 -33.67 77.57
N PHE A 344 -25.02 -33.12 77.04
CA PHE A 344 -25.22 -33.11 75.57
C PHE A 344 -24.42 -32.06 74.75
N GLN A 345 -23.65 -31.16 75.37
CA GLN A 345 -23.00 -30.05 74.64
C GLN A 345 -21.77 -30.43 73.78
N LYS A 346 -21.26 -31.68 73.84
CA LYS A 346 -20.02 -32.08 73.14
C LYS A 346 -20.13 -32.30 71.62
N ALA A 347 -21.33 -32.39 71.04
CA ALA A 347 -21.52 -32.93 69.69
C ALA A 347 -21.20 -31.98 68.51
N LYS A 348 -20.91 -30.69 68.73
CA LYS A 348 -20.93 -29.67 67.66
C LYS A 348 -19.65 -29.56 66.81
N ALA A 349 -18.48 -29.94 67.32
CA ALA A 349 -17.18 -29.51 66.78
C ALA A 349 -16.60 -30.35 65.62
N ALA A 350 -17.27 -31.41 65.15
CA ALA A 350 -16.61 -32.49 64.42
C ALA A 350 -16.83 -32.54 62.88
N ARG A 351 -17.46 -31.54 62.25
CA ARG A 351 -17.87 -31.62 60.82
C ARG A 351 -17.28 -30.59 59.87
N GLU A 352 -16.67 -29.51 60.36
CA GLU A 352 -16.18 -28.42 59.49
C GLU A 352 -14.78 -28.69 58.90
N ALA A 353 -14.04 -29.65 59.45
CA ALA A 353 -12.69 -30.03 59.00
C ALA A 353 -12.60 -30.80 57.66
N ALA A 354 -13.70 -30.89 56.90
CA ALA A 354 -13.83 -31.80 55.75
C ALA A 354 -13.75 -31.14 54.36
N GLN A 355 -13.69 -29.81 54.25
CA GLN A 355 -13.83 -29.11 52.96
C GLN A 355 -12.57 -28.43 52.40
N GLU A 356 -11.46 -28.31 53.16
CA GLU A 356 -10.26 -27.57 52.73
C GLU A 356 -9.19 -28.41 52.00
N ALA A 357 -9.39 -29.73 51.82
CA ALA A 357 -8.34 -30.64 51.35
C ALA A 357 -8.35 -30.99 49.84
N GLU A 358 -9.40 -30.64 49.08
CA GLU A 358 -9.61 -31.23 47.74
C GLU A 358 -9.23 -30.32 46.55
N ILE A 359 -9.05 -29.00 46.74
CA ILE A 359 -8.94 -28.02 45.63
C ILE A 359 -7.51 -27.51 45.37
N GLU A 360 -6.45 -28.32 45.54
CA GLU A 360 -5.10 -27.85 45.14
C GLU A 360 -4.05 -28.89 44.67
N ARG A 361 -4.44 -30.06 44.13
CA ARG A 361 -3.44 -31.08 43.72
C ARG A 361 -3.57 -31.77 42.34
N LYS A 362 -4.31 -31.21 41.38
CA LYS A 362 -4.33 -31.71 39.98
C LYS A 362 -4.26 -30.61 38.89
N ARG A 363 -3.40 -29.61 39.09
CA ARG A 363 -2.86 -28.80 37.97
C ARG A 363 -1.72 -29.55 37.28
N ALA A 364 -1.66 -29.43 35.95
CA ALA A 364 -0.51 -29.63 35.06
C ALA A 364 0.41 -30.86 35.30
N GLU A 365 0.27 -31.90 34.47
CA GLU A 365 1.39 -32.85 34.26
C GLU A 365 1.38 -33.60 32.91
N LYS A 366 0.21 -34.06 32.41
CA LYS A 366 0.16 -35.09 31.35
C LYS A 366 -0.57 -34.68 30.07
N GLU A 367 0.06 -33.76 29.33
CA GLU A 367 -0.38 -33.28 27.99
C GLU A 367 0.70 -33.54 26.89
N LYS A 368 1.55 -34.56 27.08
CA LYS A 368 2.62 -34.94 26.13
C LYS A 368 2.90 -36.45 26.14
N GLU A 369 2.13 -37.26 25.40
CA GLU A 369 2.45 -38.70 25.21
C GLU A 369 1.82 -39.37 23.96
N VAL A 370 1.42 -38.63 22.91
CA VAL A 370 0.97 -39.23 21.63
C VAL A 370 1.65 -38.56 20.42
N ALA A 371 2.98 -38.55 20.45
CA ALA A 371 3.83 -37.97 19.39
C ALA A 371 5.00 -38.90 19.02
N ARG A 372 4.72 -40.19 18.79
CA ARG A 372 5.75 -41.20 18.44
C ARG A 372 5.22 -42.36 17.61
N LEU A 373 6.02 -42.79 16.62
CA LEU A 373 5.83 -43.94 15.71
C LEU A 373 4.69 -43.78 14.68
N ARG A 374 4.85 -43.99 13.38
CA ARG A 374 5.99 -44.37 12.48
C ARG A 374 5.94 -43.43 11.26
N VAL A 375 6.99 -43.02 10.55
CA VAL A 375 8.36 -43.55 10.33
C VAL A 375 8.37 -44.95 9.70
N GLN A 376 7.99 -45.05 8.42
CA GLN A 376 8.28 -46.20 7.59
C GLN A 376 8.43 -45.79 6.11
N GLN A 377 9.54 -46.22 5.49
CA GLN A 377 9.86 -46.17 4.05
C GLN A 377 10.22 -44.81 3.41
N GLU A 378 11.51 -44.52 3.44
CA GLU A 378 12.21 -43.85 2.34
C GLU A 378 12.88 -44.90 1.42
N ARG A 379 13.05 -44.56 0.13
CA ARG A 379 14.07 -45.04 -0.83
C ARG A 379 14.38 -46.54 -1.00
N ALA A 380 13.90 -47.10 -2.12
CA ALA A 380 14.59 -48.10 -2.95
C ALA A 380 14.00 -48.10 -4.38
N ARG A 381 14.74 -48.29 -5.49
CA ARG A 381 16.17 -48.05 -5.81
C ARG A 381 16.33 -48.16 -7.35
N ASP A 382 17.18 -47.36 -7.98
CA ASP A 382 17.36 -47.36 -9.45
C ASP A 382 18.17 -48.55 -9.99
N LEU A 383 17.86 -48.99 -11.23
CA LEU A 383 18.77 -49.46 -12.31
C LEU A 383 18.02 -50.34 -13.35
N GLN A 384 17.97 -49.93 -14.63
CA GLN A 384 17.96 -50.84 -15.80
C GLN A 384 18.18 -50.07 -17.13
N ALA A 385 19.44 -49.76 -17.46
CA ALA A 385 19.82 -49.23 -18.78
C ALA A 385 20.69 -50.26 -19.57
N ASP A 386 20.89 -49.98 -20.87
CA ASP A 386 22.00 -50.46 -21.70
C ASP A 386 22.17 -51.97 -22.00
N LYS A 387 21.18 -52.60 -22.67
CA LYS A 387 21.39 -53.88 -23.42
C LYS A 387 20.56 -54.03 -24.70
N ASP A 388 20.93 -53.35 -25.79
CA ASP A 388 20.52 -53.79 -27.15
C ASP A 388 21.48 -53.29 -28.25
N ALA A 389 22.66 -53.93 -28.37
CA ALA A 389 23.66 -53.63 -29.41
C ALA A 389 24.37 -54.92 -29.87
N LEU A 390 24.77 -54.94 -31.16
CA LEU A 390 25.41 -56.03 -31.94
C LEU A 390 24.48 -57.16 -32.42
N ARG A 391 24.31 -57.29 -33.76
CA ARG A 391 23.69 -58.49 -34.37
C ARG A 391 24.09 -58.90 -35.82
N ALA A 392 24.86 -58.14 -36.61
CA ALA A 392 25.07 -58.51 -38.04
C ALA A 392 26.40 -58.06 -38.70
N ARG A 393 27.29 -59.01 -39.04
CA ARG A 393 28.28 -58.93 -40.15
C ARG A 393 29.02 -60.26 -40.42
N ARG A 394 29.33 -60.53 -41.71
CA ARG A 394 30.22 -61.56 -42.36
C ARG A 394 29.51 -62.73 -43.08
N GLU A 395 29.62 -62.78 -44.41
CA GLU A 395 29.24 -63.88 -45.32
C GLU A 395 29.93 -63.67 -46.72
N GLN A 396 30.10 -64.72 -47.54
CA GLN A 396 30.56 -64.78 -48.97
C GLN A 396 32.08 -64.70 -49.38
N GLU A 397 32.59 -65.73 -50.09
CA GLU A 397 33.82 -65.75 -50.97
C GLU A 397 33.93 -67.07 -51.84
N ARG A 398 34.37 -67.07 -53.15
CA ARG A 398 34.87 -68.23 -54.05
C ARG A 398 34.75 -68.07 -55.63
N ARG A 399 35.79 -68.31 -56.51
CA ARG A 399 35.77 -68.62 -58.03
C ARG A 399 37.20 -68.63 -58.78
N GLU A 400 37.39 -69.04 -60.10
CA GLU A 400 38.38 -68.53 -61.20
C GLU A 400 39.11 -69.48 -62.30
N ARG A 401 39.44 -69.07 -63.61
CA ARG A 401 40.63 -69.44 -64.57
C ARG A 401 40.67 -69.06 -66.16
N GLU A 402 41.89 -69.06 -66.85
CA GLU A 402 42.44 -69.37 -68.29
C GLU A 402 42.32 -68.66 -69.74
N TRP A 403 43.36 -68.79 -70.68
CA TRP A 403 43.47 -68.40 -72.19
C TRP A 403 44.77 -68.85 -73.05
N ARG A 404 44.83 -68.89 -74.45
CA ARG A 404 46.06 -68.98 -75.41
C ARG A 404 45.91 -68.76 -77.00
N GLU A 405 47.05 -68.75 -77.82
CA GLU A 405 47.34 -69.18 -79.29
C GLU A 405 47.68 -68.24 -80.57
N LYS A 406 48.55 -68.74 -81.53
CA LYS A 406 48.77 -68.63 -83.06
C LYS A 406 49.60 -67.57 -83.93
N GLU A 407 50.19 -68.00 -85.10
CA GLU A 407 50.98 -67.25 -86.20
C GLU A 407 51.27 -68.07 -87.54
N LYS A 408 51.51 -67.50 -88.79
CA LYS A 408 52.41 -67.98 -89.94
C LYS A 408 52.54 -67.15 -91.31
N LEU A 409 53.48 -67.54 -92.23
CA LEU A 409 54.19 -66.78 -93.34
C LEU A 409 53.93 -67.06 -94.89
N GLY A 410 54.59 -66.34 -95.86
CA GLY A 410 54.50 -66.54 -97.36
C GLY A 410 55.59 -65.91 -98.33
N VAL A 411 55.61 -66.20 -99.68
CA VAL A 411 56.86 -66.21 -100.55
C VAL A 411 57.06 -65.34 -101.87
N VAL A 412 56.69 -65.71 -103.14
CA VAL A 412 57.55 -65.53 -104.40
C VAL A 412 57.65 -64.19 -105.26
N LYS A 413 56.92 -63.95 -106.40
CA LYS A 413 56.97 -62.90 -107.50
C LYS A 413 57.14 -61.40 -107.10
N LYS A 414 58.04 -61.12 -106.18
CA LYS A 414 58.07 -59.87 -105.42
C LYS A 414 58.66 -58.67 -106.16
N LYS A 415 59.62 -58.79 -107.08
CA LYS A 415 60.50 -57.63 -107.38
C LYS A 415 59.92 -56.51 -108.29
N GLN A 416 59.37 -56.82 -109.46
CA GLN A 416 58.68 -55.77 -110.26
C GLN A 416 57.36 -55.36 -109.59
N LEU A 417 56.68 -56.32 -108.95
CA LEU A 417 55.59 -56.05 -108.03
C LEU A 417 56.06 -55.10 -106.90
N GLU A 418 57.31 -55.17 -106.43
CA GLU A 418 57.90 -54.27 -105.42
C GLU A 418 58.34 -52.93 -106.00
N GLU A 419 58.45 -52.76 -107.32
CA GLU A 419 58.73 -51.47 -107.95
C GLU A 419 57.43 -50.71 -108.25
N GLU A 420 56.40 -51.40 -108.78
CA GLU A 420 55.04 -50.85 -108.87
C GLU A 420 54.42 -50.68 -107.48
N MET A 421 54.59 -51.64 -106.57
CA MET A 421 54.26 -51.46 -105.15
C MET A 421 55.29 -50.59 -104.43
N ARG A 422 56.44 -50.18 -104.99
CA ARG A 422 57.23 -49.07 -104.41
C ARG A 422 56.61 -47.76 -104.81
N PHE A 423 56.29 -47.54 -106.09
CA PHE A 423 55.63 -46.29 -106.47
C PHE A 423 54.24 -46.17 -105.82
N ALA A 424 53.47 -47.28 -105.74
CA ALA A 424 52.21 -47.32 -105.04
C ALA A 424 52.37 -47.31 -103.51
N ARG A 425 53.41 -47.93 -102.91
CA ARG A 425 53.70 -47.71 -101.47
C ARG A 425 54.15 -46.29 -101.21
N ASP A 426 54.96 -45.65 -102.04
CA ASP A 426 55.49 -44.30 -101.83
C ASP A 426 54.38 -43.26 -102.04
N TRP A 427 53.46 -43.50 -102.99
CA TRP A 427 52.23 -42.72 -103.15
C TRP A 427 51.24 -42.99 -102.00
N GLN A 428 51.05 -44.24 -101.58
CA GLN A 428 50.23 -44.59 -100.42
C GLN A 428 50.84 -44.09 -99.11
N ILE A 429 52.17 -44.05 -98.98
CA ILE A 429 52.93 -43.51 -97.85
C ILE A 429 52.75 -42.01 -97.86
N ARG A 430 52.97 -41.29 -98.97
CA ARG A 430 52.72 -39.84 -99.03
C ARG A 430 51.25 -39.48 -98.78
N ASN A 431 50.30 -40.25 -99.31
CA ASN A 431 48.88 -40.04 -99.00
C ASN A 431 48.53 -40.42 -97.56
N LYS A 432 49.16 -41.45 -96.97
CA LYS A 432 48.99 -41.83 -95.57
C LYS A 432 49.69 -40.86 -94.63
N GLU A 433 50.82 -40.28 -95.00
CA GLU A 433 51.53 -39.21 -94.30
C GLU A 433 50.70 -37.93 -94.36
N HIS A 434 50.10 -37.60 -95.50
CA HIS A 434 49.16 -36.48 -95.62
C HIS A 434 47.86 -36.71 -94.84
N HIS A 435 47.30 -37.92 -94.86
CA HIS A 435 46.14 -38.27 -94.01
C HIS A 435 46.53 -38.24 -92.53
N LEU A 436 47.59 -38.93 -92.10
CA LEU A 436 48.08 -38.88 -90.72
C LEU A 436 48.48 -37.47 -90.27
N ALA A 437 49.00 -36.60 -91.16
CA ALA A 437 49.30 -35.21 -90.82
C ALA A 437 48.04 -34.37 -90.68
N THR A 438 47.02 -34.58 -91.51
CA THR A 438 45.73 -33.87 -91.41
C THR A 438 44.84 -34.43 -90.29
N GLU A 439 44.94 -35.72 -89.99
CA GLU A 439 44.37 -36.38 -88.82
C GLU A 439 45.06 -35.91 -87.54
N ALA A 440 46.39 -35.97 -87.45
CA ALA A 440 47.13 -35.42 -86.30
C ALA A 440 46.93 -33.91 -86.13
N ALA A 441 46.69 -33.14 -87.20
CA ALA A 441 46.31 -31.73 -87.10
C ALA A 441 44.88 -31.55 -86.55
N ARG A 442 43.93 -32.39 -86.96
CA ARG A 442 42.57 -32.44 -86.39
C ARG A 442 42.59 -32.87 -84.92
N GLU A 443 43.29 -33.95 -84.59
CA GLU A 443 43.49 -34.45 -83.23
C GLU A 443 44.14 -33.40 -82.33
N ARG A 444 45.15 -32.66 -82.82
CA ARG A 444 45.73 -31.52 -82.08
C ARG A 444 44.72 -30.40 -81.88
N ALA A 445 43.95 -30.03 -82.89
CA ALA A 445 42.93 -28.98 -82.79
C ALA A 445 41.77 -29.38 -81.86
N GLU A 446 41.36 -30.65 -81.87
CA GLU A 446 40.36 -31.20 -80.95
C GLU A 446 40.91 -31.35 -79.53
N PHE A 447 42.15 -31.81 -79.36
CA PHE A 447 42.83 -31.86 -78.07
C PHE A 447 42.98 -30.45 -77.47
N GLU A 448 43.40 -29.46 -78.25
CA GLU A 448 43.40 -28.05 -77.82
C GLU A 448 42.01 -27.55 -77.44
N ARG A 449 40.97 -27.92 -78.21
CA ARG A 449 39.59 -27.53 -77.92
C ARG A 449 39.07 -28.16 -76.62
N VAL A 450 39.37 -29.44 -76.40
CA VAL A 450 39.06 -30.17 -75.17
C VAL A 450 39.85 -29.59 -74.00
N LEU A 451 41.14 -29.30 -74.15
CA LEU A 451 41.98 -28.69 -73.13
C LEU A 451 41.47 -27.29 -72.75
N LYS A 452 41.13 -26.45 -73.73
CA LYS A 452 40.51 -25.13 -73.52
C LYS A 452 39.16 -25.23 -72.81
N ALA A 453 38.33 -26.24 -73.15
CA ALA A 453 37.07 -26.50 -72.46
C ALA A 453 37.27 -27.00 -71.02
N GLN A 454 38.24 -27.89 -70.78
CA GLN A 454 38.59 -28.39 -69.44
C GLN A 454 39.15 -27.29 -68.55
N LEU A 455 40.02 -26.41 -69.08
CA LEU A 455 40.55 -25.25 -68.36
C LEU A 455 39.42 -24.27 -67.99
N ALA A 456 38.54 -23.93 -68.94
CA ALA A 456 37.39 -23.06 -68.68
C ALA A 456 36.41 -23.66 -67.66
N GLN A 457 36.18 -24.97 -67.70
CA GLN A 457 35.35 -25.67 -66.72
C GLN A 457 36.02 -25.71 -65.33
N ALA A 458 37.32 -26.00 -65.26
CA ALA A 458 38.08 -25.97 -64.00
C ALA A 458 38.11 -24.58 -63.36
N GLU A 459 38.27 -23.52 -64.16
CA GLU A 459 38.17 -22.13 -63.67
C GLU A 459 36.75 -21.82 -63.16
N LYS A 460 35.72 -22.21 -63.90
CA LYS A 460 34.31 -22.04 -63.52
C LYS A 460 33.97 -22.77 -62.22
N ASP A 461 34.49 -23.98 -62.02
CA ASP A 461 34.27 -24.76 -60.79
C ASP A 461 35.09 -24.21 -59.61
N ARG A 462 36.32 -23.72 -59.85
CA ARG A 462 37.11 -22.99 -58.86
C ARG A 462 36.39 -21.71 -58.40
N ASN A 463 35.83 -20.94 -59.33
CA ASN A 463 35.09 -19.71 -59.04
C ASN A 463 33.77 -20.01 -58.29
N GLN A 464 33.04 -21.06 -58.67
CA GLN A 464 31.89 -21.56 -57.89
C GLN A 464 32.28 -21.98 -56.47
N GLN A 465 33.44 -22.64 -56.29
CA GLN A 465 33.89 -23.05 -54.96
C GLN A 465 34.26 -21.85 -54.08
N VAL A 466 34.87 -20.80 -54.65
CA VAL A 466 35.09 -19.51 -53.96
C VAL A 466 33.77 -18.84 -53.60
N GLU A 467 32.75 -18.86 -54.47
CA GLU A 467 31.40 -18.40 -54.11
C GLU A 467 30.79 -19.21 -52.97
N ARG A 468 30.88 -20.54 -52.99
CA ARG A 468 30.33 -21.41 -51.94
C ARG A 468 31.02 -21.14 -50.59
N VAL A 469 32.34 -20.99 -50.58
CA VAL A 469 33.11 -20.64 -49.37
C VAL A 469 32.76 -19.24 -48.87
N THR A 470 32.68 -18.23 -49.73
CA THR A 470 32.32 -16.87 -49.31
C THR A 470 30.87 -16.76 -48.82
N LYS A 471 29.92 -17.45 -49.46
CA LYS A 471 28.52 -17.57 -48.99
C LYS A 471 28.44 -18.27 -47.63
N ARG A 472 29.17 -19.38 -47.44
CA ARG A 472 29.28 -20.07 -46.14
C ARG A 472 29.90 -19.20 -45.05
N ASN A 473 30.94 -18.42 -45.38
CA ASN A 473 31.61 -17.53 -44.42
C ASN A 473 30.73 -16.34 -44.03
N LYS A 474 29.95 -15.78 -44.96
CA LYS A 474 28.92 -14.77 -44.65
C LYS A 474 27.88 -15.32 -43.67
N PHE A 475 27.24 -16.43 -44.03
CA PHE A 475 26.25 -17.08 -43.16
C PHE A 475 26.81 -17.45 -41.77
N ALA A 476 28.07 -17.88 -41.68
CA ALA A 476 28.74 -18.15 -40.41
C ALA A 476 29.04 -16.88 -39.58
N ASN A 477 29.19 -15.71 -40.22
CA ASN A 477 29.29 -14.43 -39.52
C ASN A 477 27.90 -13.91 -39.13
N ASP A 478 26.91 -13.98 -40.02
CA ASP A 478 25.52 -13.60 -39.75
C ASP A 478 24.97 -14.35 -38.51
N LEU A 479 25.29 -15.65 -38.38
CA LEU A 479 25.00 -16.47 -37.20
C LEU A 479 25.75 -16.02 -35.93
N ARG A 480 27.03 -15.65 -36.02
CA ARG A 480 27.79 -15.10 -34.87
C ARG A 480 27.17 -13.79 -34.40
N ASP A 481 26.84 -12.90 -35.32
CA ASP A 481 26.22 -11.62 -35.02
C ASP A 481 24.79 -11.82 -34.47
N GLN A 482 24.08 -12.87 -34.88
CA GLN A 482 22.79 -13.26 -34.27
C GLN A 482 22.97 -13.78 -32.84
N ILE A 483 23.96 -14.65 -32.59
CA ILE A 483 24.29 -15.14 -31.24
C ILE A 483 24.65 -13.96 -30.32
N ILE A 484 25.56 -13.08 -30.74
CA ILE A 484 25.99 -11.91 -29.97
C ILE A 484 24.82 -10.97 -29.67
N ARG A 485 23.90 -10.75 -30.62
CA ARG A 485 22.68 -9.95 -30.38
C ARG A 485 21.76 -10.61 -29.35
N HIS A 486 21.52 -11.91 -29.46
CA HIS A 486 20.65 -12.65 -28.54
C HIS A 486 21.27 -12.81 -27.14
N GLU A 487 22.60 -12.95 -27.03
CA GLU A 487 23.31 -12.91 -25.75
C GLU A 487 23.22 -11.52 -25.11
N LYS A 488 23.39 -10.44 -25.89
CA LYS A 488 23.17 -9.07 -25.40
C LYS A 488 21.75 -8.86 -24.92
N GLN A 489 20.74 -9.26 -25.70
CA GLN A 489 19.33 -9.18 -25.29
C GLN A 489 19.09 -9.93 -23.98
N LYS A 490 19.61 -11.15 -23.81
CA LYS A 490 19.48 -11.90 -22.54
C LYS A 490 20.22 -11.25 -21.36
N VAL A 491 21.33 -10.56 -21.61
CA VAL A 491 22.02 -9.77 -20.57
C VAL A 491 21.20 -8.54 -20.23
N GLU A 492 20.66 -7.83 -21.23
CA GLU A 492 19.81 -6.63 -21.09
C GLU A 492 18.49 -6.94 -20.35
N GLU A 493 17.80 -8.02 -20.73
CA GLU A 493 16.62 -8.57 -20.05
C GLU A 493 16.93 -8.92 -18.59
N ARG A 494 18.06 -9.61 -18.34
CA ARG A 494 18.51 -9.96 -17.00
C ARG A 494 18.82 -8.71 -16.17
N THR A 495 19.53 -7.72 -16.72
CA THR A 495 19.80 -6.47 -16.00
C THR A 495 18.52 -5.69 -15.74
N ALA A 496 17.60 -5.62 -16.69
CA ALA A 496 16.30 -4.96 -16.50
C ALA A 496 15.49 -5.61 -15.37
N PHE A 497 15.49 -6.94 -15.26
CA PHE A 497 14.86 -7.66 -14.14
C PHE A 497 15.52 -7.34 -12.78
N PHE A 498 16.85 -7.29 -12.72
CA PHE A 498 17.55 -6.90 -11.48
C PHE A 498 17.37 -5.41 -11.13
N ASP A 499 17.34 -4.52 -12.12
CA ASP A 499 17.08 -3.08 -11.95
C ASP A 499 15.63 -2.81 -11.54
N GLU A 500 14.66 -3.60 -12.05
CA GLU A 500 13.26 -3.58 -11.61
C GLU A 500 13.13 -4.09 -10.17
N GLY A 501 13.76 -5.21 -9.82
CA GLY A 501 13.85 -5.71 -8.45
C GLY A 501 14.43 -4.67 -7.48
N ALA A 502 15.59 -4.09 -7.81
CA ALA A 502 16.22 -3.03 -7.02
C ALA A 502 15.34 -1.76 -6.91
N ARG A 503 14.58 -1.41 -7.95
CA ARG A 503 13.60 -0.31 -7.91
C ARG A 503 12.39 -0.62 -7.04
N LEU A 504 11.92 -1.87 -7.02
CA LEU A 504 10.83 -2.30 -6.15
C LEU A 504 11.27 -2.35 -4.69
N ASP A 505 12.47 -2.85 -4.40
CA ASP A 505 13.08 -2.81 -3.07
C ASP A 505 13.29 -1.38 -2.57
N GLU A 506 13.80 -0.47 -3.41
CA GLU A 506 13.97 0.94 -3.03
C GLU A 506 12.62 1.65 -2.82
N GLN A 507 11.62 1.39 -3.66
CA GLN A 507 10.26 1.90 -3.44
C GLN A 507 9.64 1.34 -2.16
N ALA A 508 9.83 0.07 -1.85
CA ALA A 508 9.38 -0.56 -0.62
C ALA A 508 10.11 0.01 0.62
N ARG A 509 11.42 0.29 0.51
CA ARG A 509 12.23 0.95 1.54
C ARG A 509 11.73 2.37 1.81
N LEU A 510 11.54 3.18 0.77
CA LEU A 510 11.00 4.54 0.88
C LEU A 510 9.56 4.56 1.40
N ARG A 511 8.72 3.57 1.04
CA ARG A 511 7.37 3.40 1.61
C ARG A 511 7.44 3.06 3.10
N ARG A 512 8.31 2.13 3.52
CA ARG A 512 8.51 1.78 4.94
C ARG A 512 8.97 2.99 5.75
N MET A 513 9.98 3.72 5.27
CA MET A 513 10.46 4.94 5.93
C MET A 513 9.35 5.99 6.10
N ARG A 514 8.58 6.28 5.03
CA ARG A 514 7.44 7.21 5.12
C ARG A 514 6.37 6.74 6.10
N LEU A 515 6.04 5.44 6.12
CA LEU A 515 5.11 4.88 7.10
C LEU A 515 5.61 5.02 8.53
N ASP A 516 6.93 4.89 8.76
CA ASP A 516 7.56 5.06 10.08
C ASP A 516 7.65 6.53 10.52
N GLU A 517 7.83 7.47 9.58
CA GLU A 517 7.64 8.91 9.80
C GLU A 517 6.18 9.23 10.18
N ILE A 518 5.18 8.70 9.45
CA ILE A 518 3.75 8.90 9.75
C ILE A 518 3.39 8.33 11.13
N LYS A 519 3.87 7.11 11.46
CA LYS A 519 3.66 6.48 12.78
C LYS A 519 4.21 7.35 13.90
N THR A 520 5.47 7.79 13.79
CA THR A 520 6.12 8.61 14.82
C THR A 520 5.49 9.99 14.96
N GLN A 521 5.06 10.63 13.87
CA GLN A 521 4.27 11.87 13.91
C GLN A 521 2.95 11.67 14.67
N LYS A 522 2.12 10.68 14.27
CA LYS A 522 0.82 10.41 14.92
C LYS A 522 0.93 10.00 16.39
N LEU A 523 2.00 9.30 16.78
CA LEU A 523 2.31 8.98 18.18
C LEU A 523 2.69 10.23 18.98
N ASN A 524 3.49 11.13 18.40
CA ASN A 524 3.84 12.39 19.03
C ASN A 524 2.63 13.35 19.13
N ASP A 525 1.72 13.33 18.16
CA ASP A 525 0.47 14.08 18.23
C ASP A 525 -0.51 13.48 19.25
N LEU A 526 -0.49 12.16 19.50
CA LEU A 526 -1.17 11.55 20.64
C LEU A 526 -0.62 12.02 21.99
N ARG A 527 0.72 12.07 22.13
CA ARG A 527 1.40 12.61 23.32
C ARG A 527 1.07 14.09 23.54
N ARG A 528 1.08 14.90 22.48
CA ARG A 528 0.65 16.32 22.50
C ARG A 528 -0.83 16.49 22.89
N ALA A 529 -1.69 15.57 22.49
CA ALA A 529 -3.11 15.55 22.85
C ALA A 529 -3.38 15.07 24.29
N GLY A 530 -2.35 14.83 25.11
CA GLY A 530 -2.48 14.48 26.53
C GLY A 530 -2.94 13.04 26.78
N VAL A 531 -2.85 12.14 25.80
CA VAL A 531 -3.20 10.72 26.01
C VAL A 531 -2.12 10.05 26.88
N PRO A 532 -2.49 9.32 27.96
CA PRO A 532 -1.51 8.71 28.86
C PRO A 532 -0.57 7.73 28.15
N GLU A 533 0.73 7.86 28.44
CA GLU A 533 1.83 7.16 27.75
C GLU A 533 1.69 5.63 27.72
N LYS A 534 1.02 5.03 28.71
CA LYS A 534 0.61 3.62 28.71
C LYS A 534 -0.05 3.21 27.38
N TYR A 535 -0.97 4.03 26.87
CA TYR A 535 -1.68 3.75 25.62
C TYR A 535 -0.84 4.04 24.38
N CYS A 536 0.05 5.04 24.43
CA CYS A 536 1.04 5.29 23.37
C CYS A 536 1.95 4.07 23.17
N ALA A 537 2.51 3.54 24.27
CA ALA A 537 3.34 2.33 24.27
C ALA A 537 2.55 1.06 23.85
N ASP A 538 1.26 0.95 24.17
CA ASP A 538 0.40 -0.13 23.68
C ASP A 538 0.13 -0.04 22.16
N ILE A 539 0.06 1.16 21.59
CA ILE A 539 0.00 1.37 20.15
C ILE A 539 1.34 1.00 19.50
N GLU A 540 2.46 1.53 20.01
CA GLU A 540 3.81 1.22 19.51
C GLU A 540 4.07 -0.28 19.45
N ARG A 541 3.73 -1.03 20.51
CA ARG A 541 3.83 -2.50 20.51
C ARG A 541 2.98 -3.16 19.42
N LYS A 542 1.74 -2.72 19.20
CA LYS A 542 0.85 -3.29 18.16
C LYS A 542 1.32 -2.96 16.74
N ILE A 543 1.87 -1.76 16.51
CA ILE A 543 2.53 -1.37 15.25
C ILE A 543 3.71 -2.33 14.97
N HIS A 544 4.59 -2.56 15.95
CA HIS A 544 5.74 -3.42 15.74
C HIS A 544 5.34 -4.88 15.47
N ILE A 545 4.33 -5.42 16.16
CA ILE A 545 3.84 -6.79 15.92
C ILE A 545 3.28 -6.93 14.48
N THR A 546 2.45 -5.99 14.02
CA THR A 546 1.90 -6.04 12.66
C THR A 546 2.97 -5.86 11.58
N ALA A 547 3.98 -5.03 11.83
CA ALA A 547 5.13 -4.88 10.93
C ALA A 547 5.92 -6.19 10.75
N HIS A 548 6.16 -6.96 11.83
CA HIS A 548 6.84 -8.26 11.74
C HIS A 548 5.99 -9.29 10.98
N SER A 549 4.70 -9.41 11.29
CA SER A 549 3.82 -10.40 10.63
C SER A 549 3.66 -10.20 9.13
N ASN A 550 3.80 -8.96 8.64
CA ASN A 550 3.80 -8.67 7.20
C ASN A 550 5.14 -9.01 6.54
N ASN A 551 6.26 -8.82 7.27
CA ASN A 551 7.60 -9.19 6.80
C ASN A 551 7.71 -10.71 6.58
N ASP A 552 7.25 -11.51 7.55
CA ASP A 552 7.28 -12.98 7.49
C ASP A 552 6.38 -13.57 6.39
N ARG A 553 5.36 -12.83 5.95
CA ARG A 553 4.58 -13.19 4.77
C ARG A 553 5.36 -12.92 3.49
N THR A 554 5.98 -11.75 3.35
CA THR A 554 6.75 -11.41 2.14
C THR A 554 7.96 -12.32 1.91
N THR A 555 8.69 -12.70 2.96
CA THR A 555 9.85 -13.61 2.84
C THR A 555 9.46 -15.02 2.38
N ASN A 556 8.30 -15.54 2.83
CA ASN A 556 7.79 -16.83 2.37
C ASN A 556 7.35 -16.80 0.90
N THR A 557 6.76 -15.71 0.41
CA THR A 557 6.40 -15.60 -1.02
C THR A 557 7.65 -15.53 -1.92
N SER A 558 8.68 -14.78 -1.51
CA SER A 558 9.94 -14.65 -2.25
C SER A 558 10.81 -15.93 -2.26
N ALA A 559 10.46 -16.95 -1.48
CA ALA A 559 11.18 -18.23 -1.42
C ALA A 559 10.55 -19.33 -2.32
N VAL A 560 9.51 -19.00 -3.09
CA VAL A 560 8.65 -19.98 -3.81
C VAL A 560 8.67 -19.78 -5.34
N HIS A 561 9.46 -18.82 -5.86
CA HIS A 561 9.64 -18.54 -7.30
C HIS A 561 11.13 -18.46 -7.66
#